data_AF-A0A1W1EIH6-F1
#
_entry.id   AF-A0A1W1EIH6-F1
#
_cell.length_a   1.000
_cell.length_b   1.000
_cell.length_c   1.000
_cell.angle_alpha   90.00
_cell.angle_beta   90.00
_cell.angle_gamma   90.00
#
_symmetry.space_group_name_H-M   'P 1'
#
loop_
_entity.id
_entity.type
_entity.pdbx_description
1 polymer ?
#
loop_
_entity_poly.entity_id
_entity_poly.type
_entity_poly.pdbx_seq_one_letter_code
_entity_poly.pdbx_strand_id
1 'polypeptide(L)'
;MEKDKKNISIDAKDIDDKILHPLINFNSLKGGKYTLYLDGEIGGKIDGEIRIIGGILDKFQTYNNLVAFANTIPALITFSSPGFNDNGYKIKEGVVEYSVDKNILRFKSIKIVGESSTIIGAGTINLKTKVSKIPVVGYILLGDNRSMAIGLSISGNLKNPKVETHAIKSMVELPFTILERLLKAPSNLLKRDRK
;
A
#
# COMPACT_ATOMS: atom_id res chain seq x y z
N MET A 1 8.81 23.24 -32.40
CA MET A 1 8.33 23.92 -31.19
C MET A 1 8.49 22.96 -30.03
N GLU A 2 9.55 23.13 -29.24
CA GLU A 2 9.78 22.40 -28.01
C GLU A 2 8.84 23.00 -26.95
N LYS A 3 7.90 22.20 -26.42
CA LYS A 3 7.04 22.67 -25.34
C LYS A 3 7.90 22.79 -24.09
N ASP A 4 8.03 24.00 -23.55
CA ASP A 4 8.62 24.24 -22.22
C ASP A 4 7.99 23.31 -21.19
N LYS A 5 8.74 22.27 -20.82
CA LYS A 5 8.32 21.34 -19.78
C LYS A 5 8.52 22.01 -18.44
N LYS A 6 7.42 22.47 -17.84
CA LYS A 6 7.45 23.06 -16.50
C LYS A 6 7.58 21.96 -15.46
N ASN A 7 8.57 22.10 -14.58
CA ASN A 7 8.72 21.23 -13.43
C ASN A 7 7.68 21.59 -12.37
N ILE A 8 7.21 20.58 -11.65
CA ILE A 8 6.27 20.70 -10.54
C ILE A 8 6.83 19.96 -9.34
N SER A 9 6.78 20.61 -8.17
CA SER A 9 7.15 20.01 -6.89
C SER A 9 6.10 20.43 -5.87
N ILE A 10 5.53 19.47 -5.15
CA ILE A 10 4.54 19.71 -4.10
C ILE A 10 4.96 18.93 -2.85
N ASP A 11 4.93 19.63 -1.73
CA ASP A 11 5.12 19.09 -0.38
C ASP A 11 3.89 19.52 0.44
N ALA A 12 3.07 18.55 0.82
CA ALA A 12 1.87 18.77 1.61
C ALA A 12 1.92 17.88 2.84
N LYS A 13 2.05 18.50 4.02
CA LYS A 13 2.26 17.82 5.30
C LYS A 13 1.01 17.83 6.16
N ASP A 14 0.88 16.79 6.98
CA ASP A 14 -0.10 16.68 8.06
C ASP A 14 -1.58 16.84 7.63
N ILE A 15 -1.88 16.38 6.41
CA ILE A 15 -3.21 16.44 5.80
C ILE A 15 -4.14 15.45 6.51
N ASP A 16 -5.33 15.91 6.86
CA ASP A 16 -6.40 15.06 7.40
C ASP A 16 -7.10 14.23 6.32
N ASP A 17 -7.53 13.03 6.69
CA ASP A 17 -8.30 12.10 5.85
C ASP A 17 -9.50 12.77 5.13
N LYS A 18 -10.22 13.66 5.83
CA LYS A 18 -11.38 14.39 5.30
C LYS A 18 -11.05 15.24 4.07
N ILE A 19 -9.83 15.76 3.96
CA ILE A 19 -9.37 16.55 2.82
C ILE A 19 -9.07 15.62 1.62
N LEU A 20 -8.63 14.39 1.89
CA LEU A 20 -8.28 13.43 0.86
C LEU A 20 -9.51 12.75 0.24
N HIS A 21 -10.56 12.46 1.01
CA HIS A 21 -11.72 11.68 0.52
C HIS A 21 -12.30 12.17 -0.81
N PRO A 22 -12.53 13.49 -1.03
CA PRO A 22 -13.06 14.00 -2.30
C PRO A 22 -12.07 13.83 -3.47
N LEU A 23 -10.77 13.80 -3.19
CA LEU A 23 -9.71 13.73 -4.19
C LEU A 23 -9.47 12.30 -4.70
N ILE A 24 -9.50 11.32 -3.79
CA ILE A 24 -9.19 9.92 -4.10
C ILE A 24 -10.43 9.02 -4.22
N ASN A 25 -11.62 9.55 -3.90
CA ASN A 25 -12.88 8.80 -3.87
C ASN A 25 -12.74 7.47 -3.09
N PHE A 26 -12.06 7.53 -1.95
CA PHE A 26 -11.73 6.40 -1.10
C PHE A 26 -12.03 6.72 0.36
N ASN A 27 -13.24 6.37 0.79
CA ASN A 27 -13.75 6.68 2.14
C ASN A 27 -13.38 5.62 3.19
N SER A 28 -12.56 4.64 2.81
CA SER A 28 -12.10 3.56 3.67
C SER A 28 -11.01 3.99 4.64
N LEU A 29 -10.31 5.10 4.39
CA LEU A 29 -9.31 5.65 5.31
C LEU A 29 -9.98 6.58 6.32
N LYS A 30 -9.76 6.36 7.61
CA LYS A 30 -10.37 7.17 8.68
C LYS A 30 -9.36 7.56 9.75
N GLY A 31 -9.35 8.84 10.13
CA GLY A 31 -8.63 9.36 11.30
C GLY A 31 -7.10 9.27 11.23
N GLY A 32 -6.53 9.13 10.03
CA GLY A 32 -5.08 9.16 9.81
C GLY A 32 -4.58 10.54 9.41
N LYS A 33 -3.27 10.74 9.52
CA LYS A 33 -2.56 11.90 9.00
C LYS A 33 -1.69 11.50 7.81
N TYR A 34 -1.65 12.37 6.80
CA TYR A 34 -1.00 12.08 5.53
C TYR A 34 -0.01 13.16 5.14
N THR A 35 1.16 12.73 4.69
CA THR A 35 2.12 13.62 4.04
C THR A 35 2.32 13.17 2.62
N LEU A 36 2.19 14.08 1.66
CA LEU A 36 2.35 13.82 0.23
C LEU A 36 3.51 14.64 -0.31
N TYR A 37 4.42 13.95 -0.98
CA TYR A 37 5.47 14.55 -1.77
C TYR A 37 5.25 14.15 -3.23
N LEU A 38 5.34 15.10 -4.15
CA LEU A 38 5.46 14.79 -5.57
C LEU A 38 6.45 15.72 -6.26
N ASP A 39 7.14 15.18 -7.25
CA ASP A 39 8.11 15.91 -8.06
C ASP A 39 8.09 15.36 -9.49
N GLY A 40 8.22 16.24 -10.49
CA GLY A 40 8.33 15.80 -11.88
C GLY A 40 8.01 16.89 -12.90
N GLU A 41 7.69 16.46 -14.11
CA GLU A 41 7.41 17.33 -15.25
C GLU A 41 5.90 17.36 -15.55
N ILE A 42 5.32 18.56 -15.74
CA ILE A 42 3.93 18.68 -16.20
C ILE A 42 3.78 18.03 -17.57
N GLY A 43 2.89 17.04 -17.67
CA GLY A 43 2.69 16.23 -18.88
C GLY A 43 3.77 15.17 -19.12
N GLY A 44 4.75 15.05 -18.21
CA GLY A 44 5.78 14.03 -18.20
C GLY A 44 5.60 13.03 -17.06
N LYS A 45 6.72 12.46 -16.62
CA LYS A 45 6.75 11.53 -15.48
C LYS A 45 6.68 12.32 -14.18
N ILE A 46 5.86 11.83 -13.26
CA ILE A 46 5.76 12.32 -11.88
C ILE A 46 6.19 11.18 -10.96
N ASP A 47 7.07 11.46 -10.02
CA ASP A 47 7.41 10.57 -8.92
C ASP A 47 6.79 11.14 -7.63
N GLY A 48 6.35 10.26 -6.73
CA GLY A 48 5.74 10.70 -5.49
C GLY A 48 5.85 9.70 -4.36
N GLU A 49 5.61 10.20 -3.16
CA GLU A 49 5.65 9.47 -1.90
C GLU A 49 4.46 9.89 -1.04
N ILE A 50 3.76 8.92 -0.46
CA ILE A 50 2.71 9.14 0.53
C ILE A 50 3.19 8.51 1.84
N ARG A 51 3.21 9.29 2.91
CA ARG A 51 3.38 8.81 4.28
C ARG A 51 2.05 8.85 4.99
N ILE A 52 1.81 7.81 5.78
CA ILE A 52 0.60 7.64 6.57
C ILE A 52 1.04 7.48 8.02
N ILE A 53 0.42 8.22 8.93
CA ILE A 53 0.59 8.05 10.37
C ILE A 53 -0.79 7.81 10.98
N GLY A 54 -0.94 6.68 11.66
CA GLY A 54 -2.20 6.32 12.29
C GLY A 54 -3.34 6.05 11.31
N GLY A 55 -4.55 5.95 11.87
CA GLY A 55 -5.79 5.77 11.14
C GLY A 55 -6.21 4.32 10.98
N ILE A 56 -7.39 4.15 10.39
CA ILE A 56 -8.04 2.86 10.18
C ILE A 56 -8.37 2.74 8.70
N LEU A 57 -8.02 1.58 8.13
CA LEU A 57 -8.48 1.16 6.81
C LEU A 57 -9.70 0.24 6.97
N ASP A 58 -10.88 0.85 6.88
CA ASP A 58 -12.19 0.22 7.07
C ASP A 58 -12.77 -0.31 5.74
N LYS A 59 -13.49 -1.44 5.80
CA LYS A 59 -14.26 -2.03 4.67
C LYS A 59 -13.49 -2.21 3.36
N PHE A 60 -12.18 -2.46 3.44
CA PHE A 60 -11.41 -2.78 2.24
C PHE A 60 -11.75 -4.20 1.77
N GLN A 61 -12.31 -4.37 0.57
CA GLN A 61 -12.75 -5.70 0.08
C GLN A 61 -11.62 -6.75 0.12
N THR A 62 -10.38 -6.34 -0.13
CA THR A 62 -9.22 -7.21 0.01
C THR A 62 -9.04 -7.70 1.46
N TYR A 63 -9.31 -6.85 2.45
CA TYR A 63 -9.26 -7.23 3.86
C TYR A 63 -10.35 -8.24 4.23
N ASN A 64 -11.57 -8.09 3.73
CA ASN A 64 -12.63 -9.08 3.96
C ASN A 64 -12.29 -10.45 3.34
N ASN A 65 -11.72 -10.46 2.13
CA ASN A 65 -11.27 -11.70 1.48
C ASN A 65 -10.09 -12.35 2.22
N LEU A 66 -9.22 -11.54 2.84
CA LEU A 66 -8.15 -12.02 3.70
C LEU A 66 -8.66 -12.68 4.98
N VAL A 67 -9.66 -12.07 5.63
CA VAL A 67 -10.32 -12.66 6.80
C VAL A 67 -10.99 -13.99 6.41
N ALA A 68 -11.72 -13.99 5.29
CA ALA A 68 -12.34 -15.20 4.77
C ALA A 68 -11.31 -16.31 4.49
N PHE A 69 -10.16 -15.98 3.88
CA PHE A 69 -9.07 -16.92 3.63
C PHE A 69 -8.38 -17.40 4.91
N ALA A 70 -8.12 -16.51 5.88
CA ALA A 70 -7.55 -16.90 7.16
C ALA A 70 -8.46 -17.90 7.90
N ASN A 71 -9.78 -17.73 7.80
CA ASN A 71 -10.76 -18.66 8.37
C ASN A 71 -10.77 -20.04 7.68
N THR A 72 -10.32 -20.17 6.42
CA THR A 72 -10.20 -21.48 5.77
C THR A 72 -8.94 -22.25 6.17
N ILE A 73 -7.98 -21.61 6.83
CA ILE A 73 -6.72 -22.22 7.27
C ILE A 73 -6.63 -22.13 8.80
N PRO A 74 -6.97 -23.19 9.55
CA PRO A 74 -7.04 -23.16 11.02
C PRO A 74 -5.75 -22.69 11.71
N ALA A 75 -4.59 -22.99 11.12
CA ALA A 75 -3.29 -22.56 11.63
C ALA A 75 -3.08 -21.03 11.59
N LEU A 76 -3.87 -20.28 10.82
CA LEU A 76 -3.83 -18.81 10.75
C LEU A 76 -4.76 -18.15 11.78
N ILE A 77 -5.78 -18.87 12.27
CA ILE A 77 -6.76 -18.37 13.26
C ILE A 77 -6.11 -18.17 14.63
N THR A 78 -5.16 -19.01 15.03
CA THR A 78 -4.47 -18.88 16.32
C THR A 78 -3.58 -17.62 16.41
N PHE A 79 -3.19 -17.03 15.28
CA PHE A 79 -2.41 -15.79 15.21
C PHE A 79 -3.28 -14.54 14.96
N SER A 80 -4.61 -14.70 14.94
CA SER A 80 -5.57 -13.65 14.60
C SER A 80 -5.95 -12.69 15.74
N SER A 81 -5.29 -12.76 16.90
CA SER A 81 -5.57 -11.86 18.03
C SER A 81 -5.37 -10.38 17.67
N PRO A 82 -6.10 -9.43 18.30
CA PRO A 82 -7.41 -8.90 17.95
C PRO A 82 -7.41 -7.87 16.80
N GLY A 83 -6.43 -7.90 15.89
CA GLY A 83 -6.34 -6.93 14.78
C GLY A 83 -7.12 -7.32 13.52
N PHE A 84 -7.83 -8.45 13.54
CA PHE A 84 -8.83 -8.86 12.55
C PHE A 84 -10.25 -8.70 13.08
N ASN A 85 -10.50 -7.63 13.83
CA ASN A 85 -11.85 -7.32 14.32
C ASN A 85 -12.66 -6.54 13.26
N ASP A 86 -13.97 -6.51 13.44
CA ASP A 86 -14.94 -5.85 12.53
C ASP A 86 -14.71 -4.33 12.32
N ASN A 87 -13.73 -3.73 13.01
CA ASN A 87 -13.45 -2.30 12.96
C ASN A 87 -12.42 -1.92 11.88
N GLY A 88 -11.83 -2.89 11.17
CA GLY A 88 -10.90 -2.66 10.05
C GLY A 88 -9.41 -2.73 10.42
N TYR A 89 -8.54 -2.53 9.43
CA TYR A 89 -7.09 -2.63 9.61
C TYR A 89 -6.51 -1.34 10.20
N LYS A 90 -6.09 -1.38 11.46
CA LYS A 90 -5.48 -0.23 12.15
C LYS A 90 -4.03 -0.02 11.72
N ILE A 91 -3.76 1.13 11.12
CA ILE A 91 -2.46 1.55 10.61
C ILE A 91 -1.69 2.24 11.73
N LYS A 92 -0.44 1.83 11.97
CA LYS A 92 0.52 2.58 12.79
C LYS A 92 1.24 3.60 11.93
N GLU A 93 1.84 3.12 10.84
CA GLU A 93 2.57 3.92 9.88
C GLU A 93 2.54 3.27 8.49
N GLY A 94 2.72 4.07 7.45
CA GLY A 94 2.82 3.56 6.09
C GLY A 94 3.63 4.47 5.19
N VAL A 95 4.28 3.86 4.20
CA VAL A 95 4.99 4.55 3.12
C VAL A 95 4.59 3.90 1.80
N VAL A 96 4.16 4.74 0.85
CA VAL A 96 3.81 4.34 -0.51
C VAL A 96 4.63 5.17 -1.49
N GLU A 97 5.51 4.52 -2.24
CA GLU A 97 6.27 5.15 -3.32
C GLU A 97 5.60 4.82 -4.65
N TYR A 98 5.37 5.86 -5.45
CA TYR A 98 4.73 5.69 -6.74
C TYR A 98 5.38 6.55 -7.83
N SER A 99 5.04 6.21 -9.07
CA SER A 99 5.31 7.06 -10.23
C SER A 99 4.14 7.02 -11.18
N VAL A 100 3.79 8.15 -11.76
CA VAL A 100 2.83 8.27 -12.85
C VAL A 100 3.60 8.61 -14.11
N ASP A 101 3.47 7.77 -15.14
CA ASP A 101 3.96 8.05 -16.48
C ASP A 101 2.82 7.80 -17.47
N LYS A 102 2.40 8.87 -18.16
CA LYS A 102 1.22 8.88 -19.03
C LYS A 102 -0.02 8.40 -18.27
N ASN A 103 -0.48 7.18 -18.55
CA ASN A 103 -1.67 6.56 -17.95
C ASN A 103 -1.31 5.41 -17.01
N ILE A 104 -0.04 5.26 -16.64
CA ILE A 104 0.46 4.15 -15.84
C ILE A 104 0.86 4.68 -14.46
N LEU A 105 0.08 4.32 -13.45
CA LEU A 105 0.45 4.48 -12.05
C LEU A 105 1.18 3.23 -11.60
N ARG A 106 2.47 3.36 -11.29
CA ARG A 106 3.29 2.28 -10.74
C ARG A 106 3.50 2.52 -9.27
N PHE A 107 3.04 1.59 -8.44
CA PHE A 107 3.43 1.51 -7.03
C PHE A 107 4.77 0.76 -6.98
N LYS A 108 5.86 1.49 -6.73
CA LYS A 108 7.20 0.92 -6.62
C LYS A 108 7.33 0.13 -5.33
N SER A 109 6.82 0.70 -4.24
CA SER A 109 6.73 0.05 -2.94
C SER A 109 5.48 0.53 -2.21
N ILE A 110 4.86 -0.41 -1.50
CA ILE A 110 3.83 -0.18 -0.51
C ILE A 110 4.33 -0.89 0.73
N LYS A 111 4.41 -0.19 1.86
CA LYS A 111 4.68 -0.78 3.17
C LYS A 111 3.78 -0.11 4.18
N ILE A 112 2.87 -0.87 4.78
CA ILE A 112 1.94 -0.38 5.79
C ILE A 112 2.11 -1.29 7.00
N VAL A 113 2.55 -0.70 8.11
CA VAL A 113 2.71 -1.38 9.40
C VAL A 113 1.44 -1.13 10.21
N GLY A 114 0.77 -2.20 10.58
CA GLY A 114 -0.42 -2.16 11.42
C GLY A 114 -0.16 -2.76 12.81
N GLU A 115 -1.23 -2.92 13.58
CA GLU A 115 -1.14 -3.53 14.92
C GLU A 115 -0.84 -5.03 14.87
N SER A 116 -1.55 -5.78 14.03
CA SER A 116 -1.46 -7.24 13.96
C SER A 116 -0.64 -7.77 12.78
N SER A 117 -0.34 -6.92 11.80
CA SER A 117 0.32 -7.36 10.58
C SER A 117 1.01 -6.23 9.83
N THR A 118 1.91 -6.58 8.92
CA THR A 118 2.55 -5.63 7.99
C THR A 118 2.17 -6.00 6.56
N ILE A 119 1.56 -5.06 5.84
CA ILE A 119 1.24 -5.17 4.41
C ILE A 119 2.40 -4.62 3.60
N ILE A 120 2.89 -5.42 2.66
CA ILE A 120 3.91 -4.98 1.71
C ILE A 120 3.43 -5.28 0.30
N GLY A 121 3.85 -4.50 -0.68
CA GLY A 121 3.49 -4.81 -2.06
C GLY A 121 4.09 -3.87 -3.09
N ALA A 122 3.85 -4.20 -4.35
CA ALA A 122 4.15 -3.37 -5.50
C ALA A 122 3.18 -3.73 -6.63
N GLY A 123 2.98 -2.82 -7.57
CA GLY A 123 2.04 -3.10 -8.65
C GLY A 123 1.94 -1.98 -9.66
N THR A 124 1.06 -2.17 -10.64
CA THR A 124 0.88 -1.19 -11.71
C THR A 124 -0.57 -1.14 -12.15
N ILE A 125 -1.14 0.05 -12.14
CA ILE A 125 -2.50 0.34 -12.52
C ILE A 125 -2.50 1.18 -13.79
N ASN A 126 -3.34 0.80 -14.75
CA ASN A 126 -3.62 1.66 -15.89
C ASN A 126 -4.78 2.61 -15.53
N LEU A 127 -4.47 3.90 -15.40
CA LEU A 127 -5.41 4.95 -15.02
C LEU A 127 -6.53 5.16 -16.06
N LYS A 128 -6.25 4.91 -17.35
CA LYS A 128 -7.25 5.04 -18.42
C LYS A 128 -8.32 3.95 -18.33
N THR A 129 -7.92 2.71 -18.08
CA THR A 129 -8.86 1.59 -17.96
C THR A 129 -9.33 1.35 -16.52
N LYS A 130 -8.68 1.96 -15.53
CA LYS A 130 -8.82 1.68 -14.08
C LYS A 130 -8.66 0.18 -13.75
N VAL A 131 -7.85 -0.52 -14.54
CA VAL A 131 -7.57 -1.96 -14.40
C VAL A 131 -6.11 -2.17 -14.06
N SER A 132 -5.83 -3.06 -13.11
CA SER A 132 -4.48 -3.55 -12.85
C SER A 132 -4.09 -4.52 -13.96
N LYS A 133 -3.18 -4.11 -14.85
CA LYS A 133 -2.64 -4.98 -15.91
C LYS A 133 -1.57 -5.93 -15.39
N ILE A 134 -0.89 -5.54 -14.32
CA ILE A 134 0.04 -6.36 -13.56
C ILE A 134 -0.58 -6.47 -12.16
N PRO A 135 -0.72 -7.68 -11.59
CA PRO A 135 -1.30 -7.81 -10.27
C PRO A 135 -0.52 -6.98 -9.26
N VAL A 136 -1.22 -6.31 -8.35
CA VAL A 136 -0.59 -5.82 -7.13
C VAL A 136 -0.26 -7.06 -6.33
N VAL A 137 1.01 -7.44 -6.35
CA VAL A 137 1.51 -8.56 -5.56
C VAL A 137 1.90 -7.99 -4.22
N GLY A 138 1.22 -8.47 -3.18
CA GLY A 138 1.47 -8.08 -1.82
C GLY A 138 1.65 -9.27 -0.91
N TYR A 139 2.26 -9.03 0.23
CA TYR A 139 2.37 -10.01 1.30
C TYR A 139 1.89 -9.39 2.58
N ILE A 140 1.21 -10.20 3.39
CA ILE A 140 0.87 -9.84 4.76
C ILE A 140 1.70 -10.69 5.67
N LEU A 141 2.58 -10.03 6.43
CA LEU A 141 3.41 -10.64 7.43
C LEU A 141 2.65 -10.68 8.75
N LEU A 142 2.51 -11.87 9.32
CA LEU A 142 1.65 -12.16 10.48
C LEU A 142 2.46 -12.62 11.71
N GLY A 143 1.89 -12.35 12.88
CA GLY A 143 2.47 -12.68 14.19
C GLY A 143 3.49 -11.64 14.67
N ASP A 144 3.75 -11.61 15.99
CA ASP A 144 4.64 -10.63 16.63
C ASP A 144 6.03 -10.60 15.99
N ASN A 145 6.53 -11.77 15.56
CA ASN A 145 7.83 -11.94 14.91
C ASN A 145 7.76 -12.01 13.38
N ARG A 146 6.59 -11.76 12.76
CA ARG A 146 6.39 -11.83 11.30
C ARG A 146 6.78 -13.20 10.71
N SER A 147 6.57 -14.28 11.47
CA SER A 147 7.06 -15.62 11.14
C SER A 147 6.33 -16.29 9.97
N MET A 148 5.18 -15.77 9.58
CA MET A 148 4.38 -16.27 8.45
C MET A 148 4.00 -15.17 7.48
N ALA A 149 3.81 -15.55 6.21
CA ALA A 149 3.41 -14.65 5.14
C ALA A 149 2.20 -15.20 4.38
N ILE A 150 1.23 -14.34 4.09
CA ILE A 150 0.18 -14.64 3.11
C ILE A 150 0.47 -13.85 1.85
N GLY A 151 0.65 -14.55 0.73
CA GLY A 151 0.77 -13.94 -0.59
C GLY A 151 -0.59 -13.53 -1.14
N LEU A 152 -0.63 -12.35 -1.73
CA LEU A 152 -1.81 -11.76 -2.34
C LEU A 152 -1.49 -11.30 -3.75
N SER A 153 -2.40 -11.58 -4.67
CA SER A 153 -2.37 -11.06 -6.03
C SER A 153 -3.71 -10.37 -6.28
N ILE A 154 -3.66 -9.06 -6.49
CA ILE A 154 -4.86 -8.25 -6.75
C ILE A 154 -4.86 -7.84 -8.23
N SER A 155 -5.87 -8.27 -8.97
CA SER A 155 -6.05 -7.95 -10.40
C SER A 155 -7.46 -7.40 -10.66
N GLY A 156 -7.78 -7.03 -11.90
CA GLY A 156 -9.10 -6.50 -12.26
C GLY A 156 -9.25 -4.99 -12.03
N ASN A 157 -10.49 -4.52 -11.88
CA ASN A 157 -10.82 -3.09 -11.78
C ASN A 157 -10.78 -2.62 -10.32
N LEU A 158 -10.39 -1.36 -10.09
CA LEU A 158 -10.41 -0.71 -8.77
C LEU A 158 -11.75 -0.82 -8.01
N LYS A 159 -12.89 -0.87 -8.73
CA LYS A 159 -14.22 -1.01 -8.12
C LYS A 159 -14.61 -2.45 -7.78
N ASN A 160 -14.03 -3.43 -8.47
CA ASN A 160 -14.31 -4.85 -8.27
C ASN A 160 -13.02 -5.64 -8.50
N PRO A 161 -12.09 -5.58 -7.55
CA PRO A 161 -10.81 -6.27 -7.66
C PRO A 161 -11.02 -7.77 -7.54
N LYS A 162 -10.32 -8.55 -8.37
CA LYS A 162 -10.15 -9.99 -8.16
C LYS A 162 -8.95 -10.19 -7.25
N VAL A 163 -9.18 -10.87 -6.12
CA VAL A 163 -8.14 -11.10 -5.11
C VAL A 163 -7.87 -12.60 -5.04
N GLU A 164 -6.63 -12.98 -5.29
CA GLU A 164 -6.14 -14.35 -5.12
C GLU A 164 -5.19 -14.39 -3.92
N THR A 165 -5.40 -15.37 -3.06
CA THR A 165 -4.69 -15.53 -1.78
C THR A 165 -4.01 -16.89 -1.75
N HIS A 166 -2.72 -16.92 -1.41
CA HIS A 166 -1.97 -18.15 -1.23
C HIS A 166 -1.18 -18.11 0.08
N ALA A 167 -1.30 -19.15 0.88
CA ALA A 167 -0.52 -19.28 2.11
C ALA A 167 0.93 -19.61 1.76
N ILE A 168 1.87 -18.91 2.39
CA ILE A 168 3.30 -19.19 2.28
C ILE A 168 3.74 -19.67 3.64
N LYS A 169 4.33 -20.87 3.67
CA LYS A 169 4.58 -21.57 4.93
C LYS A 169 5.65 -20.86 5.77
N SER A 170 6.56 -20.11 5.14
CA SER A 170 7.62 -19.39 5.83
C SER A 170 8.06 -18.10 5.12
N MET A 171 8.51 -17.08 5.87
CA MET A 171 9.04 -15.83 5.31
C MET A 171 10.32 -16.04 4.46
N VAL A 172 11.01 -17.17 4.66
CA VAL A 172 12.20 -17.57 3.90
C VAL A 172 11.86 -17.98 2.46
N GLU A 173 10.62 -18.45 2.23
CA GLU A 173 10.13 -18.81 0.89
C GLU A 173 9.69 -17.59 0.07
N LEU A 174 9.77 -16.37 0.63
CA LEU A 174 9.44 -15.16 -0.11
C LEU A 174 10.43 -14.96 -1.27
N PRO A 175 9.96 -14.55 -2.46
CA PRO A 175 10.84 -14.26 -3.58
C PRO A 175 11.91 -13.23 -3.18
N PHE A 176 13.17 -13.45 -3.56
CA PHE A 176 14.30 -12.58 -3.20
C PHE A 176 14.06 -11.11 -3.58
N THR A 177 13.38 -10.86 -4.70
CA THR A 177 12.99 -9.52 -5.15
C THR A 177 12.05 -8.78 -4.18
N ILE A 178 11.30 -9.51 -3.35
CA ILE A 178 10.43 -8.98 -2.30
C ILE A 178 11.23 -8.71 -1.02
N LEU A 179 12.11 -9.65 -0.63
CA LEU A 179 13.00 -9.48 0.52
C LEU A 179 13.94 -8.27 0.31
N GLU A 180 14.47 -8.12 -0.90
CA GLU A 180 15.30 -6.97 -1.26
C GLU A 180 14.53 -5.65 -1.13
N ARG A 181 13.26 -5.60 -1.53
CA ARG A 181 12.39 -4.42 -1.35
C ARG A 181 12.10 -4.13 0.12
N LEU A 182 11.90 -5.17 0.94
CA LEU A 182 11.72 -5.02 2.39
C LEU A 182 12.94 -4.38 3.07
N LEU A 183 14.13 -4.82 2.68
CA LEU A 183 15.40 -4.31 3.20
C LEU A 183 15.75 -2.93 2.64
N LYS A 184 15.41 -2.66 1.38
CA LYS A 184 15.61 -1.36 0.73
C LYS A 184 14.55 -0.32 1.07
N ALA A 185 13.40 -0.73 1.64
CA ALA A 185 12.41 0.19 2.18
C ALA A 185 13.12 1.10 3.19
N PRO A 186 13.17 2.42 2.95
CA PRO A 186 14.18 3.26 3.57
C PRO A 186 13.99 3.33 5.09
N SER A 187 15.05 3.01 5.84
CA SER A 187 15.23 3.42 7.23
C SER A 187 15.64 4.90 7.37
N ASN A 188 15.84 5.61 6.24
CA ASN A 188 16.57 6.88 6.17
C ASN A 188 15.70 8.13 5.94
N LEU A 189 14.38 8.08 6.14
CA LEU A 189 13.50 9.25 5.88
C LEU A 189 13.43 10.28 7.03
N LEU A 190 14.05 10.00 8.19
CA LEU A 190 14.24 10.96 9.29
C LEU A 190 15.36 11.99 9.04
N LYS A 191 16.08 11.92 7.90
CA LYS A 191 17.18 12.85 7.58
C LYS A 191 16.80 14.02 6.67
N ARG A 192 15.55 14.09 6.17
CA ARG A 192 15.12 15.19 5.29
C ARG A 192 14.56 16.42 6.04
N ASP A 193 14.35 16.31 7.35
CA ASP A 193 13.96 17.43 8.24
C ASP A 193 15.15 18.23 8.81
N ARG A 194 16.36 18.08 8.25
CA ARG A 194 17.49 18.97 8.56
C ARG A 194 18.03 19.63 7.29
N LYS A 195 17.32 20.66 6.82
CA LYS A 195 17.93 21.81 6.18
C LYS A 195 17.02 23.01 6.27
#